data_AF-A0A1X6N2N2-F1
#
_entry.id   AF-A0A1X6N2N2-F1
#
_cell.length_a   1.000
_cell.length_b   1.000
_cell.length_c   1.000
_cell.angle_alpha   90.00
_cell.angle_beta   90.00
_cell.angle_gamma   90.00
#
_symmetry.space_group_name_H-M   'P 1'
#
loop_
_entity.id
_entity.type
_entity.pdbx_description
1 polymer ?
#
loop_
_entity_poly.entity_id
_entity_poly.type
_entity_poly.pdbx_seq_one_letter_code
_entity_poly.pdbx_strand_id
1 'polypeptide(L)'
;MFIRELNECTAEQLRAIGHITRNTPDHNLGSAMESLRLNTKLKVAVHLLKPAIDRPVDAAVYLVEVIDFVKRTSHGADPFVKQREIFLIFAGALVRSGTNDKDAQAILERLAQINDASMAGLKALVTTKVYLARVLRRREKTKAAEKHEEWLTKWFRKNPHLISEHALRLLLLPPGETGGSPVLDALGGPSWLDSRQHTDKTDLRLAKQCRQCGACEPMTKLAFSRLPKSELAVSQLSLLSLSGTGVSE
;
A
#
# COMPACT_ATOMS: atom_id res chain seq x y z
N MET A 1 -13.05 -22.42 -7.87
CA MET A 1 -13.58 -23.62 -7.19
C MET A 1 -13.31 -23.59 -5.68
N PHE A 2 -13.25 -22.43 -5.02
CA PHE A 2 -13.38 -22.42 -3.55
C PHE A 2 -14.37 -21.33 -3.11
N ILE A 3 -14.32 -20.16 -3.77
CA ILE A 3 -15.29 -19.08 -3.56
C ILE A 3 -16.72 -19.49 -3.91
N ARG A 4 -16.92 -20.32 -4.95
CA ARG A 4 -18.25 -20.79 -5.36
C ARG A 4 -18.84 -21.73 -4.31
N GLU A 5 -18.04 -22.67 -3.86
CA GLU A 5 -18.36 -23.67 -2.86
C GLU A 5 -18.69 -22.96 -1.53
N LEU A 6 -17.93 -21.91 -1.18
CA LEU A 6 -18.23 -21.05 -0.04
C LEU A 6 -19.54 -20.25 -0.19
N ASN A 7 -19.95 -19.94 -1.42
CA ASN A 7 -21.24 -19.29 -1.68
C ASN A 7 -22.41 -20.27 -1.49
N GLU A 8 -22.17 -21.54 -1.76
CA GLU A 8 -23.14 -22.64 -1.67
C GLU A 8 -23.20 -23.28 -0.27
N CYS A 9 -22.19 -23.05 0.58
CA CYS A 9 -22.13 -23.62 1.94
C CYS A 9 -23.27 -23.14 2.84
N THR A 10 -23.87 -24.09 3.58
CA THR A 10 -24.87 -23.79 4.61
C THR A 10 -24.22 -23.37 5.93
N ALA A 11 -25.01 -22.75 6.81
CA ALA A 11 -24.56 -22.36 8.15
C ALA A 11 -24.09 -23.57 8.97
N GLU A 12 -24.78 -24.71 8.83
CA GLU A 12 -24.47 -25.97 9.50
C GLU A 12 -23.10 -26.49 9.06
N GLN A 13 -22.81 -26.44 7.75
CA GLN A 13 -21.51 -26.84 7.23
C GLN A 13 -20.38 -25.96 7.78
N LEU A 14 -20.59 -24.64 7.83
CA LEU A 14 -19.62 -23.70 8.37
C LEU A 14 -19.40 -23.87 9.88
N ARG A 15 -20.46 -24.21 10.64
CA ARG A 15 -20.36 -24.57 12.07
C ARG A 15 -19.61 -25.89 12.25
N ALA A 16 -19.86 -26.89 11.40
CA ALA A 16 -19.22 -28.20 11.48
C ALA A 16 -17.70 -28.13 11.31
N ILE A 17 -17.21 -27.24 10.45
CA ILE A 17 -15.77 -27.01 10.21
C ILE A 17 -15.16 -25.93 11.13
N GLY A 18 -15.93 -25.41 12.09
CA GLY A 18 -15.44 -24.48 13.11
C GLY A 18 -15.18 -23.05 12.61
N HIS A 19 -15.67 -22.67 11.42
CA HIS A 19 -15.55 -21.29 10.94
C HIS A 19 -16.52 -20.32 11.61
N ILE A 20 -17.63 -20.84 12.14
CA ILE A 20 -18.62 -20.09 12.91
C ILE A 20 -18.85 -20.87 14.21
N THR A 21 -18.84 -20.18 15.35
CA THR A 21 -19.07 -20.86 16.63
C THR A 21 -20.52 -21.31 16.75
N ARG A 22 -20.77 -22.41 17.49
CA ARG A 22 -22.15 -22.88 17.76
C ARG A 22 -23.02 -21.82 18.43
N ASN A 23 -22.41 -20.86 19.12
CA ASN A 23 -23.07 -19.79 19.85
C ASN A 23 -23.23 -18.51 19.02
N THR A 24 -22.82 -18.49 17.74
CA THR A 24 -23.02 -17.30 16.90
C THR A 24 -24.52 -17.12 16.63
N PRO A 25 -25.13 -16.00 17.06
CA PRO A 25 -26.54 -15.76 16.83
C PRO A 25 -26.87 -15.71 15.33
N ASP A 26 -28.05 -16.18 14.93
CA ASP A 26 -28.42 -16.23 13.51
C ASP A 26 -28.44 -14.84 12.85
N HIS A 27 -28.74 -13.77 13.60
CA HIS A 27 -28.69 -12.40 13.07
C HIS A 27 -27.26 -11.94 12.70
N ASN A 28 -26.22 -12.58 13.26
CA ASN A 28 -24.81 -12.31 12.94
C ASN A 28 -24.24 -13.24 11.86
N LEU A 29 -24.98 -14.29 11.48
CA LEU A 29 -24.54 -15.29 10.52
C LEU A 29 -24.21 -14.67 9.16
N GLY A 30 -25.06 -13.76 8.67
CA GLY A 30 -24.83 -13.08 7.39
C GLY A 30 -23.51 -12.29 7.35
N SER A 31 -23.23 -11.54 8.41
CA SER A 31 -21.99 -10.78 8.55
C SER A 31 -20.75 -11.68 8.65
N ALA A 32 -20.87 -12.80 9.38
CA ALA A 32 -19.79 -13.79 9.47
C ALA A 32 -19.49 -14.44 8.10
N MET A 33 -20.53 -14.81 7.35
CA MET A 33 -20.40 -15.36 5.99
C MET A 33 -19.79 -14.36 5.02
N GLU A 34 -20.24 -13.10 5.03
CA GLU A 34 -19.68 -12.04 4.20
C GLU A 34 -18.18 -11.83 4.51
N SER A 35 -17.83 -11.75 5.80
CA SER A 35 -16.45 -11.62 6.25
C SER A 35 -15.56 -12.77 5.76
N LEU A 36 -16.06 -14.01 5.84
CA LEU A 36 -15.34 -15.20 5.38
C LEU A 36 -15.14 -15.19 3.85
N ARG A 37 -16.15 -14.78 3.08
CA ARG A 37 -16.06 -14.64 1.63
C ARG A 37 -15.04 -13.58 1.23
N LEU A 38 -15.05 -12.43 1.88
CA LEU A 38 -14.11 -11.34 1.59
C LEU A 38 -12.68 -11.71 1.98
N ASN A 39 -12.49 -12.39 3.13
CA ASN A 39 -11.18 -12.91 3.53
C ASN A 39 -10.63 -13.91 2.49
N THR A 40 -11.51 -14.78 1.99
CA THR A 40 -11.17 -15.75 0.94
C THR A 40 -10.78 -15.05 -0.36
N LYS A 41 -11.56 -14.05 -0.80
CA LYS A 41 -11.25 -13.25 -1.99
C LYS A 41 -9.90 -12.55 -1.88
N LEU A 42 -9.62 -11.93 -0.73
CA LEU A 42 -8.34 -11.29 -0.46
C LEU A 42 -7.18 -12.31 -0.54
N LYS A 43 -7.32 -13.47 0.11
CA LYS A 43 -6.30 -14.53 0.05
C LYS A 43 -6.06 -15.00 -1.40
N VAL A 44 -7.13 -15.29 -2.14
CA VAL A 44 -7.02 -15.68 -3.56
C VAL A 44 -6.29 -14.60 -4.35
N ALA A 45 -6.66 -13.33 -4.20
CA ALA A 45 -5.99 -12.23 -4.89
C ALA A 45 -4.49 -12.13 -4.55
N VAL A 46 -4.12 -12.26 -3.27
CA VAL A 46 -2.70 -12.28 -2.86
C VAL A 46 -1.93 -13.44 -3.49
N HIS A 47 -2.55 -14.63 -3.60
CA HIS A 47 -1.93 -15.76 -4.28
C HIS A 47 -1.77 -15.52 -5.78
N LEU A 48 -2.79 -14.99 -6.46
CA LEU A 48 -2.74 -14.65 -7.88
C LEU A 48 -1.65 -13.62 -8.20
N LEU A 49 -1.32 -12.75 -7.24
CA LEU A 49 -0.24 -11.77 -7.37
C LEU A 49 1.15 -12.37 -7.13
N LYS A 50 1.31 -13.63 -6.71
CA LYS A 50 2.64 -14.23 -6.58
C LYS A 50 3.35 -14.30 -7.94
N PRO A 51 4.67 -14.08 -8.00
CA PRO A 51 5.42 -14.08 -9.28
C PRO A 51 5.28 -15.38 -10.08
N ALA A 52 5.11 -16.52 -9.39
CA ALA A 52 4.91 -17.81 -10.04
C ALA A 52 3.54 -17.99 -10.72
N ILE A 53 2.55 -17.17 -10.37
CA ILE A 53 1.20 -17.22 -10.93
C ILE A 53 0.95 -16.02 -11.86
N ASP A 54 1.31 -14.83 -11.40
CA ASP A 54 1.27 -13.57 -12.14
C ASP A 54 -0.04 -13.32 -12.91
N ARG A 55 -1.16 -13.37 -12.19
CA ARG A 55 -2.51 -13.09 -12.73
C ARG A 55 -3.11 -11.83 -12.11
N PRO A 56 -2.51 -10.64 -12.34
CA PRO A 56 -2.94 -9.40 -11.69
C PRO A 56 -4.33 -8.93 -12.13
N VAL A 57 -4.75 -9.23 -13.37
CA VAL A 57 -6.10 -8.90 -13.86
C VAL A 57 -7.16 -9.62 -13.04
N ASP A 58 -7.01 -10.93 -12.85
CA ASP A 58 -7.96 -11.73 -12.05
C ASP A 58 -7.94 -11.33 -10.58
N ALA A 59 -6.77 -10.99 -10.04
CA ALA A 59 -6.64 -10.50 -8.67
C ALA A 59 -7.44 -9.19 -8.46
N ALA A 60 -7.39 -8.27 -9.43
CA ALA A 60 -8.12 -7.01 -9.36
C ALA A 60 -9.64 -7.24 -9.27
N VAL A 61 -10.19 -8.21 -10.03
CA VAL A 61 -11.62 -8.56 -9.99
C VAL A 61 -12.07 -8.93 -8.58
N TYR A 62 -11.31 -9.80 -7.88
CA TYR A 62 -11.65 -10.18 -6.51
C TYR A 62 -11.51 -9.03 -5.50
N LEU A 63 -10.56 -8.11 -5.74
CA LEU A 63 -10.26 -7.01 -4.83
C LEU A 63 -11.27 -5.86 -4.91
N VAL A 64 -11.99 -5.69 -6.03
CA VAL A 64 -13.04 -4.66 -6.15
C VAL A 64 -14.08 -4.80 -5.03
N GLU A 65 -14.63 -6.00 -4.85
CA GLU A 65 -15.64 -6.25 -3.81
C GLU A 65 -15.08 -6.09 -2.39
N VAL A 66 -13.79 -6.44 -2.18
CA VAL A 66 -13.11 -6.24 -0.89
C VAL A 66 -12.98 -4.77 -0.57
N ILE A 67 -12.60 -3.94 -1.54
CA ILE A 67 -12.45 -2.49 -1.38
C ILE A 67 -13.81 -1.84 -1.13
N ASP A 68 -14.85 -2.24 -1.84
CA ASP A 68 -16.20 -1.69 -1.66
C ASP A 68 -16.76 -2.03 -0.29
N PHE A 69 -16.52 -3.24 0.21
CA PHE A 69 -16.87 -3.58 1.59
C PHE A 69 -16.09 -2.71 2.60
N VAL A 70 -14.76 -2.62 2.48
CA VAL A 70 -13.93 -1.82 3.39
C VAL A 70 -14.39 -0.36 3.44
N LYS A 71 -14.74 0.23 2.30
CA LYS A 71 -15.27 1.60 2.24
C LYS A 71 -16.60 1.73 2.98
N ARG A 72 -17.54 0.79 2.77
CA ARG A 72 -18.86 0.80 3.42
C ARG A 72 -18.77 0.62 4.94
N THR A 73 -17.85 -0.20 5.44
CA THR A 73 -17.74 -0.55 6.87
C THR A 73 -16.78 0.34 7.66
N SER A 74 -16.23 1.41 7.09
CA SER A 74 -15.23 2.23 7.78
C SER A 74 -15.83 3.21 8.81
N HIS A 75 -17.15 3.32 8.91
CA HIS A 75 -17.90 4.09 9.94
C HIS A 75 -17.27 5.44 10.30
N GLY A 76 -17.03 6.29 9.30
CA GLY A 76 -16.49 7.65 9.48
C GLY A 76 -14.97 7.76 9.64
N ALA A 77 -14.25 6.65 9.76
CA ALA A 77 -12.78 6.66 9.67
C ALA A 77 -12.31 6.59 8.22
N ASP A 78 -11.13 7.14 7.93
CA ASP A 78 -10.53 7.04 6.59
C ASP A 78 -10.10 5.58 6.31
N PRO A 79 -10.74 4.89 5.34
CA PRO A 79 -10.40 3.50 5.01
C PRO A 79 -8.95 3.35 4.56
N PHE A 80 -8.35 4.36 3.94
CA PHE A 80 -6.96 4.31 3.46
C PHE A 80 -5.96 4.26 4.62
N VAL A 81 -6.29 4.88 5.76
CA VAL A 81 -5.43 4.86 6.96
C VAL A 81 -5.60 3.53 7.70
N LYS A 82 -6.84 3.10 7.93
CA LYS A 82 -7.13 1.88 8.70
C LYS A 82 -6.77 0.59 7.97
N GLN A 83 -7.00 0.53 6.66
CA GLN A 83 -6.88 -0.67 5.84
C GLN A 83 -5.86 -0.48 4.70
N ARG A 84 -4.79 0.28 4.98
CA ARG A 84 -3.77 0.69 4.01
C ARG A 84 -3.23 -0.46 3.15
N GLU A 85 -2.96 -1.61 3.77
CA GLU A 85 -2.40 -2.77 3.09
C GLU A 85 -3.32 -3.30 1.97
N ILE A 86 -4.63 -3.35 2.22
CA ILE A 86 -5.61 -3.82 1.22
C ILE A 86 -5.63 -2.89 0.01
N PHE A 87 -5.60 -1.57 0.23
CA PHE A 87 -5.52 -0.59 -0.86
C PHE A 87 -4.20 -0.68 -1.63
N LEU A 88 -3.09 -0.94 -0.95
CA LEU A 88 -1.80 -1.11 -1.61
C LEU A 88 -1.76 -2.40 -2.46
N ILE A 89 -2.34 -3.50 -1.99
CA ILE A 89 -2.48 -4.75 -2.75
C ILE A 89 -3.35 -4.50 -4.00
N PHE A 90 -4.48 -3.82 -3.85
CA PHE A 90 -5.36 -3.48 -4.97
C PHE A 90 -4.68 -2.56 -5.99
N ALA A 91 -4.03 -1.49 -5.54
CA ALA A 91 -3.24 -0.64 -6.41
C ALA A 91 -2.14 -1.42 -7.14
N GLY A 92 -1.44 -2.32 -6.45
CA GLY A 92 -0.43 -3.20 -7.06
C GLY A 92 -0.99 -4.10 -8.15
N ALA A 93 -2.19 -4.65 -7.96
CA ALA A 93 -2.88 -5.43 -8.99
C ALA A 93 -3.22 -4.58 -10.22
N LEU A 94 -3.74 -3.36 -10.02
CA LEU A 94 -4.01 -2.42 -11.11
C LEU A 94 -2.73 -2.00 -11.86
N VAL A 95 -1.66 -1.70 -11.12
CA VAL A 95 -0.36 -1.30 -11.70
C VAL A 95 0.22 -2.42 -12.56
N ARG A 96 0.15 -3.67 -12.10
CA ARG A 96 0.72 -4.83 -12.82
C ARG A 96 -0.13 -5.27 -14.00
N SER A 97 -1.45 -5.14 -13.89
CA SER A 97 -2.36 -5.46 -15.00
C SER A 97 -2.35 -4.38 -16.08
N GLY A 98 -2.05 -3.12 -15.74
CA GLY A 98 -2.07 -2.00 -16.67
C GLY A 98 -3.46 -1.67 -17.21
N THR A 99 -4.52 -2.27 -16.67
CA THR A 99 -5.89 -2.15 -17.19
C THR A 99 -6.57 -0.85 -16.79
N ASN A 100 -6.19 -0.25 -15.66
CA ASN A 100 -6.80 0.98 -15.14
C ASN A 100 -5.78 1.85 -14.38
N ASP A 101 -4.88 2.47 -15.14
CA ASP A 101 -3.85 3.37 -14.61
C ASP A 101 -4.41 4.65 -13.96
N LYS A 102 -5.64 5.06 -14.31
CA LYS A 102 -6.28 6.23 -13.71
C LYS A 102 -6.62 5.97 -12.25
N ASP A 103 -7.29 4.86 -11.96
CA ASP A 103 -7.68 4.49 -10.60
C ASP A 103 -6.47 4.08 -9.77
N ALA A 104 -5.51 3.37 -10.39
CA ALA A 104 -4.23 3.06 -9.75
C ALA A 104 -3.54 4.34 -9.28
N GLN A 105 -3.41 5.35 -10.15
CA GLN A 105 -2.81 6.63 -9.78
C GLN A 105 -3.53 7.28 -8.61
N ALA A 106 -4.87 7.38 -8.65
CA ALA A 106 -5.64 8.05 -7.62
C ALA A 106 -5.47 7.39 -6.23
N ILE A 107 -5.48 6.06 -6.19
CA ILE A 107 -5.26 5.29 -4.96
C ILE A 107 -3.83 5.51 -4.43
N LEU A 108 -2.83 5.44 -5.31
CA LEU A 108 -1.42 5.59 -4.92
C LEU A 108 -1.09 7.01 -4.46
N GLU A 109 -1.65 8.04 -5.09
CA GLU A 109 -1.51 9.43 -4.65
C GLU A 109 -2.09 9.62 -3.24
N ARG A 110 -3.26 9.01 -2.96
CA ARG A 110 -3.85 9.04 -1.61
C ARG A 110 -2.98 8.31 -0.59
N LEU A 111 -2.48 7.11 -0.93
CA LEU A 111 -1.59 6.33 -0.06
C LEU A 111 -0.27 7.05 0.23
N ALA A 112 0.26 7.81 -0.73
CA ALA A 112 1.52 8.55 -0.58
C ALA A 112 1.43 9.74 0.39
N GLN A 113 0.22 10.21 0.70
CA GLN A 113 -0.03 11.30 1.66
C GLN A 113 -0.10 10.81 3.11
N ILE A 114 -0.22 9.50 3.34
CA ILE A 114 -0.33 8.93 4.68
C ILE A 114 1.03 8.97 5.36
N ASN A 115 1.13 9.71 6.46
CA ASN A 115 2.33 9.77 7.27
C ASN A 115 2.30 8.68 8.36
N ASP A 116 3.13 7.66 8.20
CA ASP A 116 3.33 6.60 9.18
C ASP A 116 4.83 6.32 9.30
N ALA A 117 5.40 6.73 10.43
CA ALA A 117 6.83 6.60 10.71
C ALA A 117 7.25 5.17 11.08
N SER A 118 6.32 4.22 11.19
CA SER A 118 6.65 2.83 11.44
C SER A 118 7.40 2.21 10.25
N MET A 119 8.12 1.12 10.52
CA MET A 119 8.79 0.34 9.48
C MET A 119 7.81 -0.19 8.41
N ALA A 120 6.59 -0.54 8.81
CA ALA A 120 5.54 -0.96 7.88
C ALA A 120 5.08 0.20 7.00
N GLY A 121 4.89 1.39 7.60
CA GLY A 121 4.55 2.61 6.89
C GLY A 121 5.59 3.05 5.88
N LEU A 122 6.86 2.97 6.25
CA LEU A 122 7.96 3.29 5.34
C LEU A 122 8.04 2.33 4.16
N LYS A 123 7.90 1.01 4.39
CA LYS A 123 7.83 0.00 3.32
C LYS A 123 6.65 0.24 2.38
N ALA A 124 5.48 0.59 2.94
CA ALA A 124 4.31 0.94 2.16
C ALA A 124 4.56 2.19 1.31
N LEU A 125 5.16 3.25 1.88
CA LEU A 125 5.47 4.49 1.16
C LEU A 125 6.44 4.26 -0.02
N VAL A 126 7.50 3.47 0.20
CA VAL A 126 8.46 3.12 -0.87
C VAL A 126 7.76 2.35 -1.99
N THR A 127 6.96 1.33 -1.63
CA THR A 127 6.20 0.53 -2.60
C THR A 127 5.23 1.42 -3.40
N THR A 128 4.47 2.27 -2.71
CA THR A 128 3.55 3.23 -3.32
C THR A 128 4.27 4.15 -4.31
N LYS A 129 5.43 4.71 -3.94
CA LYS A 129 6.19 5.61 -4.83
C LYS A 129 6.73 4.89 -6.05
N VAL A 130 7.18 3.63 -5.93
CA VAL A 130 7.62 2.84 -7.09
C VAL A 130 6.46 2.60 -8.04
N TYR A 131 5.31 2.15 -7.52
CA TYR A 131 4.11 1.94 -8.33
C TYR A 131 3.60 3.23 -8.97
N LEU A 132 3.64 4.34 -8.23
CA LEU A 132 3.21 5.64 -8.74
C LEU A 132 4.12 6.12 -9.87
N ALA A 133 5.45 5.97 -9.74
CA ALA A 133 6.38 6.29 -10.83
C ALA A 133 6.07 5.50 -12.11
N ARG A 134 5.82 4.18 -11.99
CA ARG A 134 5.44 3.33 -13.14
C ARG A 134 4.15 3.81 -13.82
N VAL A 135 3.09 4.00 -13.04
CA VAL A 135 1.80 4.45 -13.56
C VAL A 135 1.93 5.82 -14.21
N LEU A 136 2.68 6.75 -13.61
CA LEU A 136 2.92 8.08 -14.18
C LEU A 136 3.67 8.00 -15.51
N ARG A 137 4.65 7.09 -15.66
CA ARG A 137 5.35 6.88 -16.95
C ARG A 137 4.42 6.34 -18.03
N ARG A 138 3.62 5.31 -17.74
CA ARG A 138 2.64 4.77 -18.72
C ARG A 138 1.60 5.80 -19.13
N ARG A 139 1.28 6.73 -18.23
CA ARG A 139 0.41 7.88 -18.51
C ARG A 139 1.14 9.09 -19.10
N GLU A 140 2.39 8.93 -19.55
CA GLU A 140 3.22 9.96 -20.19
C GLU A 140 3.49 11.20 -19.30
N LYS A 141 3.32 11.08 -17.98
CA LYS A 141 3.62 12.12 -16.99
C LYS A 141 5.07 12.03 -16.49
N THR A 142 6.03 12.02 -17.43
CA THR A 142 7.45 11.72 -17.17
C THR A 142 8.08 12.59 -16.08
N LYS A 143 7.85 13.92 -16.10
CA LYS A 143 8.39 14.83 -15.08
C LYS A 143 7.90 14.53 -13.66
N ALA A 144 6.66 14.04 -13.53
CA ALA A 144 6.12 13.65 -12.23
C ALA A 144 6.72 12.31 -11.77
N ALA A 145 6.88 11.36 -12.68
CA ALA A 145 7.55 10.08 -12.40
C ALA A 145 8.99 10.28 -11.93
N GLU A 146 9.76 11.12 -12.63
CA GLU A 146 11.16 11.43 -12.31
C GLU A 146 11.33 11.94 -10.87
N LYS A 147 10.41 12.77 -10.37
CA LYS A 147 10.43 13.23 -8.97
C LYS A 147 10.33 12.07 -7.97
N HIS A 148 9.49 11.09 -8.24
CA HIS A 148 9.38 9.90 -7.40
C HIS A 148 10.62 9.01 -7.52
N GLU A 149 11.16 8.86 -8.73
CA GLU A 149 12.34 8.05 -9.00
C GLU A 149 13.62 8.63 -8.37
N GLU A 150 13.80 9.95 -8.42
CA GLU A 150 14.91 10.64 -7.77
C GLU A 150 14.84 10.46 -6.25
N TRP A 151 13.64 10.62 -5.67
CA TRP A 151 13.42 10.37 -4.25
C TRP A 151 13.76 8.93 -3.88
N LEU A 152 13.27 7.96 -4.66
CA LEU A 152 13.53 6.53 -4.45
C LEU A 152 15.01 6.20 -4.55
N THR A 153 15.71 6.73 -5.54
CA THR A 153 17.15 6.53 -5.74
C THR A 153 17.94 7.05 -4.53
N LYS A 154 17.66 8.28 -4.09
CA LYS A 154 18.28 8.87 -2.89
C LYS A 154 17.97 8.05 -1.64
N TRP A 155 16.73 7.56 -1.52
CA TRP A 155 16.30 6.76 -0.38
C TRP A 155 16.99 5.39 -0.35
N PHE A 156 17.05 4.67 -1.47
CA PHE A 156 17.69 3.36 -1.56
C PHE A 156 19.20 3.43 -1.33
N ARG A 157 19.88 4.46 -1.83
CA ARG A 157 21.32 4.68 -1.53
C ARG A 157 21.57 4.86 -0.02
N LYS A 158 20.64 5.50 0.69
CA LYS A 158 20.73 5.71 2.15
C LYS A 158 20.28 4.48 2.95
N ASN A 159 19.39 3.66 2.41
CA ASN A 159 18.74 2.55 3.09
C ASN A 159 18.82 1.23 2.29
N PRO A 160 20.01 0.79 1.85
CA PRO A 160 20.15 -0.32 0.90
C PRO A 160 19.64 -1.67 1.43
N HIS A 161 19.58 -1.84 2.77
CA HIS A 161 19.26 -3.12 3.42
C HIS A 161 17.90 -3.13 4.13
N LEU A 162 17.16 -2.03 4.08
CA LEU A 162 15.91 -1.90 4.85
C LEU A 162 14.75 -2.72 4.24
N ILE A 163 14.88 -3.06 2.96
CA ILE A 163 13.97 -3.94 2.21
C ILE A 163 14.77 -5.16 1.79
N SER A 164 14.20 -6.35 2.01
CA SER A 164 14.85 -7.60 1.64
C SER A 164 15.14 -7.65 0.14
N GLU A 165 16.19 -8.35 -0.25
CA GLU A 165 16.55 -8.51 -1.66
C GLU A 165 15.39 -9.06 -2.49
N HIS A 166 14.72 -10.10 -1.98
CA HIS A 166 13.55 -10.67 -2.65
C HIS A 166 12.47 -9.61 -2.92
N ALA A 167 12.14 -8.79 -1.92
CA ALA A 167 11.14 -7.73 -2.10
C ALA A 167 11.62 -6.64 -3.07
N LEU A 168 12.91 -6.28 -3.07
CA LEU A 168 13.46 -5.31 -4.02
C LEU A 168 13.45 -5.83 -5.46
N ARG A 169 13.80 -7.11 -5.67
CA ARG A 169 13.72 -7.74 -6.99
C ARG A 169 12.28 -7.67 -7.50
N LEU A 170 11.30 -8.09 -6.70
CA LEU A 170 9.89 -7.98 -7.11
C LEU A 170 9.44 -6.54 -7.35
N LEU A 171 9.95 -5.61 -6.56
CA LEU A 171 9.53 -4.22 -6.63
C LEU A 171 10.15 -3.47 -7.81
N LEU A 172 11.43 -3.71 -8.13
CA LEU A 172 12.21 -2.98 -9.16
C LEU A 172 12.39 -3.75 -10.47
N LEU A 173 12.23 -5.07 -10.45
CA LEU A 173 12.32 -5.98 -11.60
C LEU A 173 11.05 -6.86 -11.67
N PRO A 174 9.87 -6.26 -11.95
CA PRO A 174 8.65 -7.02 -12.05
C PRO A 174 8.73 -7.99 -13.24
N PRO A 175 8.15 -9.21 -13.11
CA PRO A 175 8.15 -10.19 -14.19
C PRO A 175 7.44 -9.61 -15.42
N GLY A 176 7.98 -9.89 -16.61
CA GLY A 176 7.41 -9.47 -17.89
C GLY A 176 7.79 -8.06 -18.36
N GLU A 177 8.40 -7.21 -17.53
CA GLU A 177 8.94 -5.92 -17.98
C GLU A 177 10.36 -6.12 -18.54
N THR A 178 10.55 -5.84 -19.83
CA THR A 178 11.87 -5.95 -20.51
C THR A 178 12.77 -4.75 -20.24
N GLY A 179 12.20 -3.61 -19.88
CA GLY A 179 12.94 -2.43 -19.44
C GLY A 179 13.26 -2.53 -17.95
N GLY A 180 14.53 -2.35 -17.59
CA GLY A 180 14.90 -2.11 -16.19
C GLY A 180 14.13 -0.93 -15.60
N SER A 181 13.86 -0.97 -14.30
CA SER A 181 13.28 0.20 -13.64
C SER A 181 14.27 1.38 -13.72
N PRO A 182 13.83 2.59 -14.10
CA PRO A 182 14.70 3.78 -14.10
C PRO A 182 15.36 4.05 -12.74
N VAL A 183 14.70 3.65 -11.65
CA VAL A 183 15.28 3.69 -10.30
C VAL A 183 16.46 2.74 -10.18
N LEU A 184 16.35 1.53 -10.70
CA LEU A 184 17.42 0.55 -10.69
C LEU A 184 18.59 0.99 -11.58
N ASP A 185 18.32 1.53 -12.76
CA ASP A 185 19.35 2.07 -13.64
C ASP A 185 20.13 3.19 -12.95
N ALA A 186 19.43 4.12 -12.29
CA ALA A 186 20.05 5.18 -11.49
C ALA A 186 20.83 4.67 -10.27
N LEU A 187 20.57 3.45 -9.81
CA LEU A 187 21.32 2.80 -8.74
C LEU A 187 22.57 2.05 -9.25
N GLY A 188 22.75 1.94 -10.57
CA GLY A 188 23.86 1.19 -11.20
C GLY A 188 23.42 -0.11 -11.88
N GLY A 189 22.12 -0.29 -12.12
CA GLY A 189 21.55 -1.45 -12.79
C GLY A 189 21.37 -2.67 -11.86
N PRO A 190 21.06 -3.85 -12.42
CA PRO A 190 20.80 -5.07 -11.65
C PRO A 190 21.95 -5.50 -10.71
N SER A 191 23.20 -5.22 -11.08
CA SER A 191 24.38 -5.50 -10.25
C SER A 191 24.39 -4.72 -8.93
N TRP A 192 23.63 -3.61 -8.84
CA TRP A 192 23.41 -2.93 -7.56
C TRP A 192 22.71 -3.85 -6.56
N LEU A 193 21.79 -4.72 -6.99
CA LEU A 193 21.08 -5.61 -6.08
C LEU A 193 22.00 -6.65 -5.43
N ASP A 194 22.98 -7.14 -6.19
CA ASP A 194 23.94 -8.16 -5.79
C ASP A 194 25.10 -7.59 -4.95
N SER A 195 25.43 -6.31 -5.13
CA SER A 195 26.54 -5.62 -4.44
C SER A 195 26.16 -4.99 -3.09
N ARG A 196 24.92 -5.17 -2.61
CA ARG A 196 24.44 -4.70 -1.29
C ARG A 196 24.95 -5.57 -0.15
N GLN A 197 26.25 -5.81 -0.08
CA GLN A 197 26.85 -6.54 1.03
C GLN A 197 26.73 -5.71 2.32
N HIS A 198 26.29 -6.38 3.38
CA HIS A 198 26.40 -5.81 4.71
C HIS A 198 27.88 -5.80 5.10
N THR A 199 28.33 -4.66 5.63
CA THR A 199 29.57 -4.65 6.40
C THR A 199 29.24 -4.98 7.84
N ASP A 200 30.17 -5.54 8.61
CA ASP A 200 30.00 -5.78 10.06
C ASP A 200 29.52 -4.52 10.79
N LYS A 201 29.98 -3.34 10.34
CA LYS A 201 29.56 -2.04 10.86
C LYS A 201 28.10 -1.72 10.57
N THR A 202 27.60 -2.09 9.39
CA THR A 202 26.19 -1.97 9.02
C THR A 202 25.34 -2.88 9.89
N ASP A 203 25.75 -4.14 10.05
CA ASP A 203 25.03 -5.12 10.88
C ASP A 203 24.99 -4.72 12.35
N LEU A 204 26.11 -4.27 12.90
CA LEU A 204 26.17 -3.78 14.26
C LEU A 204 25.24 -2.57 14.49
N ARG A 205 25.10 -1.69 13.49
CA ARG A 205 24.16 -0.55 13.56
C ARG A 205 22.70 -1.00 13.47
N LEU A 206 22.39 -1.94 12.58
CA LEU A 206 21.04 -2.47 12.44
C LEU A 206 20.61 -3.28 13.68
N ALA A 207 21.55 -3.98 14.32
CA ALA A 207 21.33 -4.72 15.56
C ALA A 207 21.12 -3.80 16.79
N LYS A 208 21.59 -2.55 16.75
CA LYS A 208 21.36 -1.54 17.79
C LYS A 208 19.95 -0.97 17.68
N GLN A 209 18.99 -1.77 18.11
CA GLN A 209 17.60 -1.38 18.25
C GLN A 209 17.26 -1.19 19.73
N CYS A 210 16.56 -0.10 20.06
CA CYS A 210 16.02 0.11 21.39
C CYS A 210 15.04 -1.03 21.72
N ARG A 211 15.31 -1.78 22.80
CA ARG A 211 14.45 -2.90 23.22
C ARG A 211 13.03 -2.48 23.60
N GLN A 212 12.84 -1.21 23.98
CA GLN A 212 11.55 -0.72 24.48
C GLN A 212 10.65 -0.15 23.38
N CYS A 213 11.21 0.56 22.39
CA CYS A 213 10.43 1.20 21.33
C CYS A 213 10.74 0.69 19.92
N GLY A 214 11.72 -0.20 19.76
CA GLY A 214 12.12 -0.70 18.46
C GLY A 214 12.82 0.34 17.57
N ALA A 215 13.17 1.52 18.10
CA ALA A 215 13.90 2.51 17.31
C ALA A 215 15.34 2.05 17.08
N CYS A 216 15.76 1.95 15.82
CA CYS A 216 17.18 1.79 15.49
C CYS A 216 17.90 3.13 15.67
N GLU A 217 19.20 3.11 16.02
CA GLU A 217 20.01 4.33 15.97
C GLU A 217 19.81 5.03 14.61
N PRO A 218 19.54 6.35 14.60
CA PRO A 218 19.25 7.06 13.36
C PRO A 218 20.47 6.95 12.43
N MET A 219 20.28 6.30 11.26
CA MET A 219 21.35 6.05 10.28
C MET A 219 22.03 7.33 9.76
N THR A 220 21.45 8.49 10.05
CA THR A 220 22.05 9.82 10.04
C THR A 220 21.00 10.72 10.68
N LYS A 221 21.38 11.81 11.36
CA LYS A 221 20.43 12.89 11.70
C LYS A 221 19.86 13.48 10.40
N LEU A 222 18.86 12.83 9.80
CA LEU A 222 18.05 13.45 8.77
C LEU A 222 17.10 14.36 9.51
N ALA A 223 17.38 15.65 9.39
CA ALA A 223 16.64 16.71 10.04
C ALA A 223 15.14 16.55 9.76
N PHE A 224 14.38 16.08 10.75
CA PHE A 224 12.99 16.48 10.94
C PHE A 224 12.93 17.95 11.42
N SER A 225 13.77 18.82 10.88
CA SER A 225 13.71 20.25 11.14
C SER A 225 13.11 20.93 9.91
N ARG A 226 11.85 21.35 10.10
CA ARG A 226 11.12 22.38 9.34
C ARG A 226 10.55 21.95 7.99
N LEU A 227 9.32 21.43 8.03
CA LEU A 227 8.32 22.01 7.13
C LEU A 227 8.24 23.51 7.44
N PRO A 228 8.31 24.42 6.45
CA PRO A 228 8.17 25.85 6.71
C PRO A 228 6.80 26.12 7.34
N LYS A 229 6.79 26.84 8.47
CA LYS A 229 5.56 27.24 9.20
C LYS A 229 4.64 28.17 8.39
N SER A 230 4.97 28.49 7.14
CA SER A 230 4.26 29.49 6.33
C SER A 230 2.98 28.99 5.64
N GLU A 231 2.65 27.70 5.66
CA GLU A 231 1.43 27.19 5.00
C GLU A 231 0.26 26.86 5.95
N LEU A 232 0.41 27.10 7.27
CA LEU A 232 -0.69 26.96 8.23
C LEU A 232 -1.59 28.21 8.33
N ALA A 233 -1.33 29.27 7.55
CA ALA A 233 -2.05 30.54 7.66
C ALA A 233 -3.20 30.73 6.65
N VAL A 234 -3.45 29.81 5.71
CA VAL A 234 -4.47 30.03 4.66
C VAL A 234 -5.80 29.30 4.91
N SER A 235 -5.88 28.39 5.90
CA SER A 235 -7.11 27.60 6.12
C SER A 235 -8.03 28.09 7.25
N GLN A 236 -7.81 29.30 7.79
CA GLN A 236 -8.69 29.90 8.82
C GLN A 236 -9.42 31.19 8.40
N LEU A 237 -9.29 31.65 7.16
CA LEU A 237 -9.93 32.89 6.67
C LEU A 237 -11.04 32.65 5.63
N SER A 238 -11.78 31.54 5.73
CA SER A 238 -12.94 31.28 4.85
C SER A 238 -14.23 30.90 5.61
N LEU A 239 -14.30 31.16 6.92
CA LEU A 239 -15.51 30.93 7.74
C LEU A 239 -16.17 32.22 8.26
N LEU A 240 -15.78 33.40 7.75
CA LEU A 240 -16.42 34.68 8.06
C LEU A 240 -16.85 35.39 6.78
N SER A 241 -17.86 34.83 6.12
CA SER A 241 -18.76 35.56 5.23
C SER A 241 -19.87 34.60 4.83
N LEU A 242 -21.01 34.67 5.53
CA LEU A 242 -22.37 34.34 5.07
C LEU A 242 -23.32 34.42 6.29
N SER A 243 -23.57 35.64 6.75
CA SER A 243 -24.75 35.95 7.57
C SER A 243 -25.24 37.33 7.13
N GLY A 244 -26.14 37.34 6.14
CA GLY A 244 -26.66 38.58 5.58
C GLY A 244 -27.75 38.35 4.55
N THR A 245 -28.93 37.91 5.00
CA THR A 245 -30.28 38.18 4.46
C THR A 245 -31.25 37.73 5.57
N GLY A 246 -32.03 38.56 6.26
CA GLY A 246 -32.83 39.65 5.76
C GLY A 246 -34.24 39.12 5.46
N VAL A 247 -35.10 39.05 6.48
CA VAL A 247 -36.56 38.94 6.33
C VAL A 247 -37.16 40.00 7.25
N SER A 248 -37.70 41.05 6.65
CA SER A 248 -38.52 42.07 7.28
C SER A 248 -39.99 41.72 7.06
N GLU A 249 -40.82 41.95 8.07
CA GLU A 249 -42.25 42.23 7.94
C GLU A 249 -42.47 43.73 7.70
#